data_AF-A0A2V9N837-F1
#
_entry.id   AF-A0A2V9N837-F1
#
_cell.length_a   1.000
_cell.length_b   1.000
_cell.length_c   1.000
_cell.angle_alpha   90.00
_cell.angle_beta   90.00
_cell.angle_gamma   90.00
#
_symmetry.space_group_name_H-M   'P 1'
#
loop_
_entity.id
_entity.type
_entity.pdbx_description
1 polymer ?
#
loop_
_entity_poly.entity_id
_entity_poly.type
_entity_poly.pdbx_seq_one_letter_code
_entity_poly.pdbx_strand_id
1 'polypeptide(L)'
;MRKSSRRPAAGETEESGEPRVGIFWVLNSEPLIDSAPLSGAEPYGDHLTHPRGHAELWERWQGKGAASPDMEYDEPPRGRVMYNTKTRRFTLLADKCILKDNRVISKIMSQLHLPRNTEMDTDSHYRCSTCLRPRSD
;
A
#
# COMPACT_ATOMS: atom_id res chain seq x y z
N MET A 1 49.56 4.56 -30.20
CA MET A 1 48.63 4.69 -29.06
C MET A 1 48.09 6.10 -28.97
N ARG A 2 46.79 6.31 -29.27
CA ARG A 2 46.07 7.55 -28.94
C ARG A 2 44.78 7.13 -28.22
N LYS A 3 44.64 7.56 -26.97
CA LYS A 3 43.44 7.36 -26.14
C LYS A 3 42.30 8.21 -26.71
N SER A 4 41.13 7.62 -26.92
CA SER A 4 39.86 8.34 -27.12
C SER A 4 38.74 7.45 -26.59
N SER A 5 38.31 7.68 -25.35
CA SER A 5 37.20 8.57 -24.94
C SER A 5 35.86 7.84 -24.97
N ARG A 6 35.49 7.23 -23.83
CA ARG A 6 34.15 6.71 -23.54
C ARG A 6 33.28 7.84 -23.01
N ARG A 7 32.06 8.02 -23.55
CA ARG A 7 30.88 8.63 -22.88
C ARG A 7 29.59 8.34 -23.66
N PRO A 8 28.38 8.41 -23.05
CA PRO A 8 28.03 8.25 -21.63
C PRO A 8 26.88 7.24 -21.39
N ALA A 9 26.57 7.08 -20.10
CA ALA A 9 25.59 6.20 -19.48
C ALA A 9 24.14 6.42 -19.94
N ALA A 10 23.40 5.32 -20.09
CA ALA A 10 21.94 5.31 -20.08
C ALA A 10 21.48 4.94 -18.66
N GLY A 11 20.78 5.90 -18.04
CA GLY A 11 20.02 5.84 -16.79
C GLY A 11 20.21 4.61 -15.93
N GLU A 12 20.96 4.79 -14.84
CA GLU A 12 20.70 4.09 -13.59
C GLU A 12 19.24 4.41 -13.22
N THR A 13 18.32 3.52 -13.57
CA THR A 13 17.00 3.52 -12.97
C THR A 13 17.24 3.26 -11.49
N GLU A 14 16.88 4.25 -10.66
CA GLU A 14 16.94 4.18 -9.21
C GLU A 14 16.58 2.75 -8.76
N GLU A 15 17.47 2.12 -7.98
CA GLU A 15 17.23 0.83 -7.33
C GLU A 15 16.11 0.98 -6.30
N SER A 16 14.88 1.16 -6.80
CA SER A 16 13.67 0.83 -6.08
C SER A 16 13.76 -0.66 -5.77
N GLY A 17 13.78 -1.02 -4.49
CA GLY A 17 13.76 -2.41 -4.07
C GLY A 17 12.57 -3.16 -4.68
N GLU A 18 12.57 -4.49 -4.55
CA GLU A 18 11.48 -5.33 -5.08
C GLU A 18 10.09 -4.74 -4.72
N PRO A 19 9.17 -4.57 -5.68
CA PRO A 19 7.80 -4.13 -5.43
C PRO A 19 7.07 -5.01 -4.42
N ARG A 20 6.21 -4.42 -3.59
CA ARG A 20 5.66 -5.09 -2.41
C ARG A 20 4.13 -5.00 -2.37
N VAL A 21 3.49 -6.10 -2.01
CA VAL A 21 2.06 -6.12 -1.65
C VAL A 21 1.92 -5.86 -0.16
N GLY A 22 0.77 -5.36 0.29
CA GLY A 22 0.64 -5.03 1.70
C GLY A 22 -0.75 -4.61 2.12
N ILE A 23 -0.96 -4.57 3.42
CA ILE A 23 -2.15 -4.04 4.09
C ILE A 23 -1.71 -2.85 4.91
N PHE A 24 -2.53 -1.79 4.89
CA PHE A 24 -2.20 -0.56 5.60
C PHE A 24 -3.41 0.08 6.28
N TRP A 25 -3.11 0.83 7.33
CA TRP A 25 -4.02 1.75 8.01
C TRP A 25 -3.39 3.14 8.06
N VAL A 26 -4.20 4.19 8.20
CA VAL A 26 -3.71 5.56 8.35
C VAL A 26 -4.22 6.13 9.66
N LEU A 27 -3.30 6.39 10.58
CA LEU A 27 -3.57 7.06 11.86
C LEU A 27 -2.84 8.40 11.87
N ASN A 28 -3.58 9.49 12.10
CA ASN A 28 -2.99 10.85 12.14
C ASN A 28 -2.12 11.19 10.90
N SER A 29 -2.55 10.79 9.70
CA SER A 29 -1.81 10.96 8.42
C SER A 29 -0.48 10.19 8.31
N GLU A 30 -0.25 9.24 9.22
CA GLU A 30 0.87 8.30 9.15
C GLU A 30 0.38 6.90 8.79
N PRO A 31 0.90 6.30 7.70
CA PRO A 31 0.51 4.95 7.32
C PRO A 31 1.24 3.90 8.16
N LEU A 32 0.47 3.01 8.79
CA LEU A 32 0.96 1.75 9.36
C LEU A 32 0.86 0.68 8.29
N ILE A 33 2.00 0.14 7.84
CA ILE A 33 2.05 -0.77 6.68
C ILE A 33 2.73 -2.09 7.09
N ASP A 34 2.02 -3.21 6.92
CA ASP A 34 2.63 -4.55 6.92
C ASP A 34 2.59 -5.08 5.49
N SER A 35 3.69 -5.68 5.05
CA SER A 35 3.90 -5.88 3.63
C SER A 35 4.92 -6.98 3.35
N ALA A 36 4.78 -7.61 2.19
CA ALA A 36 5.59 -8.72 1.71
C ALA A 36 6.17 -8.39 0.33
N PRO A 37 7.40 -8.82 0.02
CA PRO A 37 7.89 -8.76 -1.36
C PRO A 37 6.94 -9.50 -2.29
N LEU A 38 6.85 -9.06 -3.56
CA LEU A 38 5.97 -9.72 -4.53
C LEU A 38 6.29 -11.21 -4.69
N SER A 39 7.56 -11.61 -4.58
CA SER A 39 8.02 -13.00 -4.56
C SER A 39 7.53 -13.82 -3.38
N GLY A 40 7.13 -13.18 -2.27
CA GLY A 40 6.56 -13.81 -1.08
C GLY A 40 5.06 -13.58 -0.93
N ALA A 41 4.39 -13.06 -1.97
CA ALA A 41 2.96 -12.85 -1.98
C ALA A 41 2.19 -14.16 -2.23
N GLU A 42 0.95 -14.23 -1.73
CA GLU A 42 0.10 -15.40 -1.90
C GLU A 42 -0.97 -15.20 -2.99
N PRO A 43 -1.31 -16.25 -3.76
CA PRO A 43 -2.35 -16.16 -4.78
C PRO A 43 -3.75 -16.08 -4.16
N TYR A 44 -4.59 -15.20 -4.71
CA TYR A 44 -6.01 -15.09 -4.42
C TYR A 44 -6.77 -14.70 -5.70
N GLY A 45 -7.39 -15.68 -6.35
CA GLY A 45 -7.97 -15.50 -7.68
C GLY A 45 -6.92 -15.04 -8.69
N ASP A 46 -7.20 -13.93 -9.38
CA ASP A 46 -6.27 -13.33 -10.35
C ASP A 46 -5.18 -12.45 -9.72
N HIS A 47 -5.13 -12.36 -8.39
CA HIS A 47 -4.24 -11.45 -7.68
C HIS A 47 -3.18 -12.19 -6.85
N LEU A 48 -2.04 -11.52 -6.64
CA LEU A 48 -1.12 -11.80 -5.54
C LEU A 48 -1.38 -10.78 -4.43
N THR A 49 -1.53 -11.27 -3.21
CA THR A 49 -1.90 -10.48 -2.03
C THR A 49 -0.95 -10.77 -0.86
N HIS A 50 -1.01 -9.91 0.16
CA HIS A 50 -0.33 -10.15 1.42
C HIS A 50 -0.85 -11.45 2.09
N PRO A 51 0.02 -12.31 2.65
CA PRO A 51 -0.36 -13.60 3.27
C PRO A 51 -1.29 -13.49 4.49
N ARG A 52 -1.23 -12.36 5.20
CA ARG A 52 -2.00 -12.15 6.44
C ARG A 52 -3.25 -11.31 6.22
N GLY A 53 -4.25 -11.53 7.08
CA GLY A 53 -5.49 -10.77 7.12
C GLY A 53 -5.39 -9.46 7.90
N HIS A 54 -6.43 -8.62 7.80
CA HIS A 54 -6.50 -7.33 8.48
C HIS A 54 -6.53 -7.47 10.01
N ALA A 55 -7.39 -8.35 10.55
CA ALA A 55 -7.52 -8.55 12.00
C ALA A 55 -6.20 -8.97 12.66
N GLU A 56 -5.56 -10.02 12.13
CA GLU A 56 -4.27 -10.52 12.63
C GLU A 56 -3.18 -9.44 12.65
N LEU A 57 -3.10 -8.65 11.57
CA LEU A 57 -2.11 -7.57 11.48
C LEU A 57 -2.42 -6.41 12.42
N TRP A 58 -3.70 -6.11 12.64
CA TRP A 58 -4.12 -5.06 13.55
C TRP A 58 -3.78 -5.40 15.00
N GLU A 59 -4.05 -6.63 15.44
CA GLU A 59 -3.66 -7.13 16.77
C GLU A 59 -2.14 -6.96 17.00
N ARG A 60 -1.32 -7.17 15.96
CA ARG A 60 0.13 -6.94 16.04
C ARG A 60 0.48 -5.47 16.20
N TRP A 61 -0.24 -4.56 15.54
CA TRP A 61 -0.02 -3.13 15.70
C TRP A 61 -0.45 -2.64 17.08
N GLN A 62 -1.56 -3.17 17.61
CA GLN A 62 -1.98 -2.92 18.99
C GLN A 62 -0.95 -3.45 20.00
N GLY A 63 -0.45 -4.67 19.82
CA GLY A 63 0.59 -5.25 20.67
C GLY A 63 1.92 -4.49 20.65
N LYS A 64 2.19 -3.74 19.57
CA LYS A 64 3.35 -2.83 19.45
C LYS A 64 3.08 -1.42 19.99
N GLY A 65 1.86 -1.11 20.43
CA GLY A 65 1.44 0.22 20.86
C GLY A 65 1.28 1.24 19.72
N ALA A 66 1.24 0.78 18.46
CA ALA A 66 1.04 1.64 17.29
C ALA A 66 -0.44 1.94 17.03
N ALA A 67 -1.34 1.10 17.55
CA ALA A 67 -2.79 1.28 17.53
C ALA A 67 -3.35 1.14 18.96
N SER A 68 -4.47 1.80 19.23
CA SER A 68 -5.15 1.66 20.52
C SER A 68 -5.71 0.25 20.70
N PRO A 69 -5.59 -0.39 21.87
CA PRO A 69 -6.23 -1.68 22.15
C PRO A 69 -7.77 -1.61 22.08
N ASP A 70 -8.36 -0.43 22.28
CA ASP A 70 -9.83 -0.23 22.26
C ASP A 70 -10.39 0.13 20.87
N MET A 71 -9.53 0.21 19.84
CA MET A 71 -9.94 0.57 18.47
C MET A 71 -10.03 -0.68 17.60
N GLU A 72 -11.16 -0.89 16.93
CA GLU A 72 -11.33 -2.00 16.01
C GLU A 72 -10.59 -1.77 14.68
N TYR A 73 -10.17 -2.84 14.02
CA TYR A 73 -9.34 -2.76 12.81
C TYR A 73 -10.05 -2.11 11.62
N ASP A 74 -11.39 -2.06 11.63
CA ASP A 74 -12.21 -1.52 10.56
C ASP A 74 -12.67 -0.08 10.79
N GLU A 75 -12.40 0.49 11.96
CA GLU A 75 -12.68 1.88 12.29
C GLU A 75 -11.79 2.88 11.53
N PRO A 76 -10.45 2.77 11.54
CA PRO A 76 -9.60 3.72 10.85
C PRO A 76 -9.60 3.54 9.32
N PRO A 77 -9.28 4.61 8.56
CA PRO A 77 -9.05 4.49 7.13
C PRO A 77 -7.97 3.46 6.85
N ARG A 78 -8.26 2.53 5.94
CA ARG A 78 -7.37 1.43 5.61
C ARG A 78 -7.39 1.10 4.12
N GLY A 79 -6.53 0.17 3.74
CA GLY A 79 -6.49 -0.33 2.39
C GLY A 79 -5.52 -1.47 2.19
N ARG A 80 -5.39 -1.89 0.95
CA ARG A 80 -4.54 -2.98 0.52
C ARG A 80 -3.91 -2.68 -0.83
N VAL A 81 -2.68 -3.12 -1.02
CA VAL A 81 -2.01 -3.20 -2.31
C VAL A 81 -1.91 -4.66 -2.73
N MET A 82 -2.37 -4.95 -3.94
CA MET A 82 -2.34 -6.27 -4.56
C MET A 82 -1.71 -6.16 -5.95
N TYR A 83 -1.24 -7.27 -6.49
CA TYR A 83 -0.76 -7.35 -7.86
C TYR A 83 -1.67 -8.23 -8.70
N ASN A 84 -2.26 -7.68 -9.76
CA ASN A 84 -3.09 -8.44 -10.68
C ASN A 84 -2.20 -9.16 -11.70
N THR A 85 -2.29 -10.49 -11.73
CA THR A 85 -1.45 -11.34 -12.58
C THR A 85 -1.86 -11.31 -14.06
N LYS A 86 -3.13 -10.99 -14.36
CA LYS A 86 -3.64 -10.86 -15.73
C LYS A 86 -3.24 -9.53 -16.37
N THR A 87 -3.43 -8.42 -15.68
CA THR A 87 -3.11 -7.08 -16.19
C THR A 87 -1.64 -6.71 -15.95
N ARG A 88 -0.95 -7.44 -15.07
CA ARG A 88 0.44 -7.19 -14.64
C ARG A 88 0.62 -5.81 -14.02
N ARG A 89 -0.36 -5.38 -13.24
CA ARG A 89 -0.39 -4.08 -12.56
C ARG A 89 -0.65 -4.24 -11.07
N PHE A 90 -0.11 -3.30 -10.30
CA PHE A 90 -0.50 -3.11 -8.92
C PHE A 90 -1.84 -2.37 -8.86
N THR A 91 -2.65 -2.74 -7.88
CA THR A 91 -3.89 -2.04 -7.52
C THR A 91 -3.82 -1.69 -6.04
N LEU A 92 -3.94 -0.40 -5.73
CA LEU A 92 -4.10 0.15 -4.39
C LEU A 92 -5.59 0.41 -4.16
N LEU A 93 -6.21 -0.42 -3.33
CA LEU A 93 -7.59 -0.26 -2.89
C LEU A 93 -7.60 0.43 -1.52
N ALA A 94 -8.31 1.53 -1.37
CA ALA A 94 -8.34 2.26 -0.10
C ALA A 94 -9.64 3.02 0.16
N ASP A 95 -9.80 3.42 1.42
CA ASP A 95 -10.80 4.41 1.82
C ASP A 95 -10.64 5.73 1.05
N LYS A 96 -11.76 6.40 0.72
CA LYS A 96 -11.76 7.69 -0.01
C LYS A 96 -11.02 8.79 0.73
N CYS A 97 -11.05 8.77 2.06
CA CYS A 97 -10.36 9.70 2.91
C CYS A 97 -8.81 9.57 2.71
N ILE A 98 -8.28 8.38 2.38
CA ILE A 98 -6.86 8.15 2.02
C ILE A 98 -6.56 8.58 0.58
N LEU A 99 -7.39 8.18 -0.38
CA LEU A 99 -7.16 8.48 -1.80
C LEU A 99 -7.12 9.98 -2.12
N LYS A 100 -7.72 10.82 -1.27
CA LYS A 100 -7.68 12.28 -1.39
C LYS A 100 -6.41 12.91 -0.82
N ASP A 101 -5.66 12.21 0.00
CA ASP A 101 -4.42 12.70 0.60
C ASP A 101 -3.20 12.24 -0.20
N ASN A 102 -2.77 13.11 -1.13
CA ASN A 102 -1.60 12.85 -1.98
C ASN A 102 -0.30 12.64 -1.18
N ARG A 103 -0.18 13.18 0.04
CA ARG A 103 1.01 12.99 0.88
C ARG A 103 1.04 11.57 1.42
N VAL A 104 -0.10 11.08 1.92
CA VAL A 104 -0.25 9.70 2.39
C VAL A 104 -0.04 8.71 1.24
N ILE A 105 -0.65 8.95 0.08
CA ILE A 105 -0.45 8.11 -1.11
C ILE A 105 1.02 8.04 -1.51
N SER A 106 1.72 9.19 -1.53
CA SER A 106 3.15 9.21 -1.86
C SER A 106 3.99 8.39 -0.89
N LYS A 107 3.69 8.45 0.42
CA LYS A 107 4.35 7.63 1.45
C LYS A 107 4.09 6.13 1.22
N ILE A 108 2.86 5.73 0.95
CA ILE A 108 2.49 4.32 0.69
C ILE A 108 3.22 3.81 -0.56
N MET A 109 3.14 4.56 -1.67
CA MET A 109 3.80 4.21 -2.94
C MET A 109 5.31 4.04 -2.78
N SER A 110 5.95 4.95 -2.03
CA SER A 110 7.39 4.90 -1.76
C SER A 110 7.77 3.70 -0.87
N GLN A 111 7.09 3.50 0.26
CA GLN A 111 7.41 2.40 1.19
C GLN A 111 7.17 1.00 0.59
N LEU A 112 6.25 0.89 -0.36
CA LEU A 112 5.92 -0.37 -1.03
C LEU A 112 6.62 -0.54 -2.39
N HIS A 113 7.51 0.39 -2.77
CA HIS A 113 8.24 0.37 -4.04
C HIS A 113 7.31 0.22 -5.26
N LEU A 114 6.18 0.94 -5.24
CA LEU A 114 5.15 0.79 -6.26
C LEU A 114 5.47 1.61 -7.51
N PRO A 115 5.27 1.04 -8.71
CA PRO A 115 5.51 1.75 -9.94
C PRO A 115 4.43 2.81 -10.19
N ARG A 116 4.77 3.84 -10.98
CA ARG A 116 3.86 4.96 -11.28
C ARG A 116 2.56 4.55 -11.97
N ASN A 117 2.54 3.39 -12.63
CA ASN A 117 1.34 2.84 -13.27
C ASN A 117 0.47 2.00 -12.31
N THR A 118 0.62 2.16 -11.00
CA THR A 118 -0.29 1.55 -10.02
C THR A 118 -1.70 2.13 -10.18
N GLU A 119 -2.68 1.25 -10.29
CA GLU A 119 -4.09 1.61 -10.32
C GLU A 119 -4.56 1.93 -8.90
N MET A 120 -5.46 2.90 -8.76
CA MET A 120 -6.06 3.25 -7.47
C MET A 120 -7.57 3.16 -7.59
N ASP A 121 -8.22 2.53 -6.62
CA ASP A 121 -9.67 2.45 -6.55
C ASP A 121 -10.15 2.38 -5.10
N THR A 122 -11.46 2.53 -4.90
CA THR A 122 -12.12 2.38 -3.61
C THR A 122 -12.62 0.97 -3.40
N ASP A 123 -12.75 0.56 -2.14
CA ASP A 123 -13.40 -0.69 -1.74
C ASP A 123 -14.41 -0.38 -0.63
N SER A 124 -15.64 -0.89 -0.75
CA SER A 124 -16.68 -0.69 0.25
C SER A 124 -16.31 -1.28 1.61
N HIS A 125 -15.50 -2.33 1.64
CA HIS A 125 -15.01 -2.94 2.86
C HIS A 125 -14.02 -2.04 3.60
N TYR A 126 -13.30 -1.14 2.93
CA TYR A 126 -12.30 -0.27 3.56
C TYR A 126 -12.84 1.05 4.08
N ARG A 127 -14.16 1.27 3.99
CA ARG A 127 -14.78 2.51 4.46
C ARG A 127 -14.56 2.70 5.96
N CYS A 128 -13.89 3.80 6.34
CA CYS A 128 -13.69 4.14 7.74
C CYS A 128 -14.98 4.62 8.41
N SER A 129 -15.00 4.62 9.75
CA SER A 129 -16.16 5.04 10.55
C SER A 129 -16.67 6.44 10.18
N THR A 130 -15.77 7.37 9.81
CA THR A 130 -16.14 8.71 9.35
C THR A 130 -16.76 8.68 7.96
N CYS A 131 -16.11 8.00 7.01
CA CYS A 131 -16.57 7.87 5.62
C CYS A 131 -17.84 6.96 5.54
N LEU A 132 -18.24 6.25 6.61
CA LEU A 132 -19.50 5.50 6.77
C LEU A 132 -20.68 6.33 7.31
N ARG A 133 -20.41 7.43 8.04
CA ARG A 133 -21.49 8.27 8.60
C ARG A 133 -22.32 8.87 7.46
N PRO A 134 -23.67 8.90 7.59
CA PRO A 134 -24.49 9.65 6.65
C PRO A 134 -24.09 11.12 6.70
N ARG A 135 -24.13 11.80 5.55
CA ARG A 135 -23.93 13.25 5.52
C ARG A 135 -25.08 13.88 6.30
N SER A 136 -24.78 14.59 7.37
CA SER A 136 -25.74 15.54 7.94
C SER A 136 -25.89 16.65 6.90
N ASP A 137 -27.09 16.83 6.36
CA ASP A 137 -27.49 18.02 5.59
C ASP A 137 -27.40 19.28 6.46
#